data_AF-A0A962SCQ9-F1
#
_entry.id   AF-A0A962SCQ9-F1
#
_cell.length_a   1.000
_cell.length_b   1.000
_cell.length_c   1.000
_cell.angle_alpha   90.00
_cell.angle_beta   90.00
_cell.angle_gamma   90.00
#
_symmetry.space_group_name_H-M   'P 1'
#
loop_
_entity.id
_entity.type
_entity.pdbx_description
1 polymer ?
#
loop_
_entity_poly.entity_id
_entity_poly.type
_entity_poly.pdbx_seq_one_letter_code
_entity_poly.pdbx_strand_id
1 'polypeptide(L)'
;MLLAPLVALLQPRGLAWAAATAGSLLTFALAVSLALGVNDGLSFSYDVGSWPAPYGISLAVDAFSALLLLIVSGASSVALLAGRRSLDKDISPERQPLFFAAWLLVLAGLNGILVAADAFNIFVFMEISSLASYVLVAGGTDRRALPAVFKYLIMGTIGATFYLIGVGLIYLMTGTL
;
A
#
# COMPACT_ATOMS: atom_id res chain seq x y z
N MET A 1 0.10 -6.13 -4.45
CA MET A 1 -0.24 -5.66 -5.82
C MET A 1 -0.87 -6.75 -6.68
N LEU A 2 -0.21 -7.89 -6.89
CA LEU A 2 -0.66 -8.92 -7.84
C LEU A 2 -2.03 -9.56 -7.52
N LEU A 3 -2.41 -9.65 -6.25
CA LEU A 3 -3.72 -10.16 -5.83
C LEU A 3 -4.88 -9.19 -6.12
N ALA A 4 -4.63 -7.89 -6.24
CA ALA A 4 -5.68 -6.89 -6.44
C ALA A 4 -6.50 -7.10 -7.72
N PRO A 5 -5.90 -7.27 -8.93
CA PRO A 5 -6.69 -7.53 -10.14
C PRO A 5 -7.43 -8.87 -10.07
N LEU A 6 -6.85 -9.89 -9.43
CA LEU A 6 -7.54 -11.17 -9.23
C LEU A 6 -8.79 -11.00 -8.37
N VAL A 7 -8.69 -10.26 -7.26
CA VAL A 7 -9.83 -9.95 -6.38
C VAL A 7 -10.90 -9.13 -7.11
N ALA A 8 -10.51 -8.19 -7.97
CA ALA A 8 -11.45 -7.40 -8.77
C ALA A 8 -12.29 -8.27 -9.73
N LEU A 9 -11.72 -9.40 -10.20
CA LEU A 9 -12.40 -10.36 -11.08
C LEU A 9 -13.30 -11.34 -10.32
N LEU A 10 -13.19 -11.43 -8.99
CA LEU A 10 -14.03 -12.30 -8.16
C LEU A 10 -15.41 -11.66 -7.95
N GLN A 11 -16.35 -11.98 -8.83
CA GLN A 11 -17.75 -11.58 -8.71
C GLN A 11 -18.61 -12.30 -7.64
N PRO A 12 -18.26 -13.51 -7.14
CA PRO A 12 -19.09 -14.16 -6.12
C PRO A 12 -19.03 -13.44 -4.76
N ARG A 13 -20.20 -13.36 -4.10
CA ARG A 13 -20.34 -12.73 -2.77
C ARG A 13 -19.43 -13.42 -1.75
N GLY A 14 -18.60 -12.64 -1.06
CA GLY A 14 -17.72 -13.11 0.01
C GLY A 14 -16.36 -13.68 -0.44
N LEU A 15 -16.18 -14.10 -1.70
CA LEU A 15 -14.87 -14.56 -2.19
C LEU A 15 -13.86 -13.42 -2.23
N ALA A 16 -14.28 -12.23 -2.65
CA ALA A 16 -13.42 -11.04 -2.68
C ALA A 16 -12.91 -10.68 -1.27
N TRP A 17 -13.78 -10.73 -0.25
CA TRP A 17 -13.39 -10.51 1.14
C TRP A 17 -12.42 -11.60 1.63
N ALA A 18 -12.72 -12.87 1.36
CA ALA A 18 -11.88 -13.99 1.79
C ALA A 18 -10.48 -13.90 1.15
N ALA A 19 -10.42 -13.61 -0.15
CA ALA A 19 -9.16 -13.45 -0.87
C ALA A 19 -8.36 -12.23 -0.38
N ALA A 20 -8.99 -11.09 -0.13
CA ALA A 20 -8.30 -9.92 0.42
C ALA A 20 -7.81 -10.15 1.87
N THR A 21 -8.62 -10.81 2.70
CA THR A 21 -8.24 -11.16 4.07
C THR A 21 -7.08 -12.15 4.08
N ALA A 22 -7.14 -13.20 3.25
CA ALA A 22 -6.06 -14.16 3.09
C ALA A 22 -4.77 -13.49 2.57
N GLY A 23 -4.88 -12.59 1.59
CA GLY A 23 -3.75 -11.82 1.08
C GLY A 23 -3.13 -10.92 2.16
N SER A 24 -3.95 -10.26 2.99
CA SER A 24 -3.48 -9.43 4.09
C SER A 24 -2.78 -10.25 5.18
N LEU A 25 -3.38 -11.39 5.58
CA LEU A 25 -2.80 -12.31 6.55
C LEU A 25 -1.48 -12.92 6.06
N LEU A 26 -1.41 -13.30 4.79
CA LEU A 26 -0.17 -13.77 4.18
C LEU A 26 0.90 -12.68 4.22
N THR A 27 0.52 -11.44 3.90
CA THR A 27 1.44 -10.29 3.97
C THR A 27 1.95 -10.07 5.40
N PHE A 28 1.08 -10.21 6.40
CA PHE A 28 1.46 -10.12 7.81
C PHE A 28 2.39 -11.27 8.23
N ALA A 29 2.12 -12.50 7.81
CA ALA A 29 2.99 -13.65 8.07
C ALA A 29 4.40 -13.44 7.45
N LEU A 30 4.47 -12.88 6.24
CA LEU A 30 5.75 -12.52 5.60
C LEU A 30 6.45 -11.38 6.34
N ALA A 31 5.71 -10.40 6.86
CA ALA A 31 6.29 -9.34 7.69
C ALA A 31 6.89 -9.92 8.99
N VAL A 32 6.24 -10.92 9.61
CA VAL A 32 6.79 -11.65 10.77
C VAL A 32 8.08 -12.37 10.39
N SER A 33 8.12 -13.08 9.25
CA SER A 33 9.36 -13.77 8.84
C SER A 33 10.51 -12.80 8.57
N LEU A 34 10.21 -11.63 7.96
CA LEU A 34 11.22 -10.59 7.74
C LEU A 34 11.71 -10.00 9.05
N ALA A 35 10.82 -9.70 9.99
CA ALA A 35 11.18 -9.17 11.31
C ALA A 35 12.09 -10.12 12.10
N LEU A 36 11.82 -11.43 12.04
CA LEU A 36 12.69 -12.44 12.64
C LEU A 36 14.07 -12.49 11.96
N GLY A 37 14.12 -12.31 10.63
CA GLY A 37 15.37 -12.33 9.87
C GLY A 37 16.29 -11.12 10.10
N VAL A 38 15.74 -9.96 10.47
CA VAL A 38 16.52 -8.73 10.72
C VAL A 38 16.85 -8.50 12.21
N ASN A 39 16.40 -9.39 13.11
CA ASN A 39 16.54 -9.21 14.56
C ASN A 39 17.99 -9.18 15.06
N ASP A 40 18.93 -9.80 14.34
CA ASP A 40 20.36 -9.85 14.70
C ASP A 40 21.18 -8.69 14.08
N GLY A 41 20.52 -7.61 13.69
CA GLY A 41 21.15 -6.45 13.03
C GLY A 41 21.44 -6.66 11.54
N LEU A 42 20.94 -7.76 10.97
CA LEU A 42 20.98 -8.03 9.53
C LEU A 42 19.95 -7.16 8.80
N SER A 43 20.24 -6.83 7.55
CA SER A 43 19.29 -6.21 6.63
C SER A 43 19.21 -7.03 5.35
N PHE A 44 18.02 -7.04 4.74
CA PHE A 44 17.81 -7.63 3.42
C PHE A 44 17.83 -6.52 2.38
N SER A 45 18.60 -6.71 1.31
CA SER A 45 18.56 -5.85 0.13
C SER A 45 18.27 -6.68 -1.12
N TYR A 46 17.41 -6.18 -1.99
CA TYR A 46 17.05 -6.82 -3.24
C TYR A 46 17.05 -5.80 -4.38
N ASP A 47 17.93 -6.02 -5.35
CA ASP A 47 18.00 -5.19 -6.55
C ASP A 47 17.09 -5.75 -7.64
N VAL A 48 16.07 -4.98 -7.97
CA VAL A 48 15.06 -5.37 -8.95
C VAL A 48 15.70 -5.41 -10.34
N GLY A 49 15.59 -6.56 -11.00
CA GLY A 49 16.08 -6.74 -12.36
C GLY A 49 17.60 -6.83 -12.48
N SER A 50 18.32 -7.04 -11.38
CA SER A 50 19.79 -7.19 -11.34
C SER A 50 20.57 -5.98 -11.90
N TRP A 51 19.94 -4.80 -11.90
CA TRP A 51 20.62 -3.55 -12.21
C TRP A 51 21.27 -3.00 -10.93
N PRO A 52 22.60 -2.80 -10.90
CA PRO A 52 23.25 -2.28 -9.71
C PRO A 52 22.87 -0.80 -9.47
N ALA A 53 22.92 -0.39 -8.20
CA ALA A 53 22.85 1.02 -7.83
C ALA A 53 23.94 1.84 -8.59
N PRO A 54 23.67 3.10 -9.00
CA PRO A 54 22.51 3.93 -8.66
C PRO A 54 21.34 3.89 -9.66
N TYR A 55 21.43 3.10 -10.73
CA TYR A 55 20.43 3.11 -11.81
C TYR A 55 19.30 2.08 -11.61
N GLY A 56 19.54 1.07 -10.76
CA GLY A 56 18.57 0.05 -10.41
C GLY A 56 17.61 0.47 -9.28
N ILE A 57 16.49 -0.24 -9.19
CA ILE A 57 15.55 -0.11 -8.06
C ILE A 57 16.01 -1.06 -6.97
N SER A 58 16.28 -0.54 -5.78
CA SER A 58 16.67 -1.36 -4.64
C SER A 58 15.56 -1.37 -3.59
N LEU A 59 15.24 -2.56 -3.09
CA LEU A 59 14.33 -2.75 -1.97
C LEU A 59 15.15 -3.18 -0.75
N ALA A 60 14.99 -2.47 0.36
CA ALA A 60 15.72 -2.74 1.58
C ALA A 60 14.76 -2.95 2.76
N VAL A 61 15.08 -3.91 3.62
CA VAL A 61 14.35 -4.18 4.86
C VAL A 61 15.35 -4.28 5.99
N ASP A 62 15.26 -3.33 6.91
CA ASP A 62 15.96 -3.34 8.20
C ASP A 62 14.99 -3.59 9.35
N ALA A 63 15.48 -3.53 10.59
CA ALA A 63 14.67 -3.71 11.79
C ALA A 63 13.53 -2.67 11.90
N PHE A 64 13.74 -1.43 11.45
CA PHE A 64 12.75 -0.37 11.53
C PHE A 64 11.63 -0.57 10.49
N SER A 65 11.99 -0.81 9.23
CA SER A 65 11.06 -1.14 8.17
C SER A 65 10.27 -2.41 8.50
N ALA A 66 10.92 -3.44 9.05
CA ALA A 66 10.22 -4.66 9.47
C ALA A 66 9.19 -4.43 10.57
N LEU A 67 9.50 -3.59 11.57
CA LEU A 67 8.54 -3.18 12.59
C LEU A 67 7.33 -2.45 11.98
N LEU A 68 7.57 -1.51 11.07
CA LEU A 68 6.48 -0.78 10.41
C LEU A 68 5.64 -1.69 9.52
N LEU A 69 6.26 -2.65 8.82
CA LEU A 69 5.55 -3.65 8.01
C LEU A 69 4.60 -4.48 8.87
N LEU A 70 5.03 -4.89 10.07
CA LEU A 70 4.17 -5.60 11.03
C LEU A 70 2.96 -4.76 11.45
N ILE A 71 3.17 -3.48 11.76
CA ILE A 71 2.09 -2.58 12.17
C ILE A 71 1.08 -2.40 11.03
N VAL A 72 1.54 -2.09 9.82
CA VAL A 72 0.66 -1.81 8.67
C VAL A 72 -0.10 -3.07 8.24
N SER A 73 0.59 -4.19 8.05
CA SER A 73 -0.04 -5.45 7.61
C SER A 73 -0.90 -6.08 8.70
N GLY A 74 -0.52 -5.94 9.98
CA GLY A 74 -1.29 -6.37 11.13
C GLY A 74 -2.58 -5.57 11.29
N ALA A 75 -2.49 -4.24 11.22
CA ALA A 75 -3.66 -3.36 11.27
C ALA A 75 -4.63 -3.65 10.13
N SER A 76 -4.12 -3.85 8.90
CA SER A 76 -4.93 -4.24 7.75
C SER A 76 -5.64 -5.58 7.96
N SER A 77 -4.92 -6.58 8.47
CA SER A 77 -5.47 -7.93 8.76
C SER A 77 -6.59 -7.86 9.81
N VAL A 78 -6.35 -7.16 10.92
CA VAL A 78 -7.34 -6.96 11.99
C VAL A 78 -8.56 -6.21 11.47
N ALA A 79 -8.35 -5.13 10.70
CA ALA A 79 -9.44 -4.33 10.15
C ALA A 79 -10.32 -5.14 9.17
N LEU A 80 -9.74 -5.99 8.32
CA LEU A 80 -10.52 -6.85 7.41
C LEU A 80 -11.30 -7.95 8.15
N LEU A 81 -10.71 -8.53 9.20
CA LEU A 81 -11.36 -9.57 10.02
C LEU A 81 -12.50 -8.98 10.86
N ALA A 82 -12.26 -7.89 11.56
CA ALA A 82 -13.24 -7.25 12.44
C ALA A 82 -14.30 -6.44 11.67
N GLY A 83 -13.91 -5.86 10.53
CA GLY A 83 -14.74 -4.93 9.75
C GLY A 83 -15.78 -5.58 8.84
N ARG A 84 -15.79 -6.91 8.69
CA ARG A 84 -16.64 -7.61 7.70
C ARG A 84 -18.11 -7.17 7.74
N ARG A 85 -18.73 -7.16 8.92
CA ARG A 85 -20.15 -6.77 9.08
C ARG A 85 -20.42 -5.32 8.71
N SER A 86 -19.47 -4.42 9.00
CA SER A 86 -19.60 -3.00 8.62
C SER A 86 -19.47 -2.85 7.11
N LEU A 87 -18.47 -3.49 6.50
CA LEU A 87 -18.24 -3.43 5.06
C LEU A 87 -19.40 -4.02 4.26
N ASP A 88 -20.00 -5.12 4.73
CA ASP A 88 -21.18 -5.72 4.09
C ASP A 88 -22.43 -4.81 4.18
N LYS A 89 -22.49 -3.94 5.18
CA LYS A 89 -23.58 -2.95 5.36
C LYS A 89 -23.36 -1.70 4.51
N ASP A 90 -22.13 -1.21 4.47
CA ASP A 90 -21.80 0.11 3.91
C ASP A 90 -21.37 0.05 2.43
N ILE A 91 -20.95 -1.12 1.93
CA ILE A 91 -20.51 -1.31 0.53
C ILE A 91 -21.45 -2.27 -0.18
N SER A 92 -22.04 -1.83 -1.30
CA SER A 92 -22.94 -2.68 -2.08
C SER A 92 -22.21 -3.92 -2.61
N PRO A 93 -22.88 -5.09 -2.68
CA PRO A 93 -22.26 -6.36 -3.07
C PRO A 93 -21.53 -6.31 -4.41
N GLU A 94 -22.07 -5.56 -5.38
CA GLU A 94 -21.51 -5.37 -6.71
C GLU A 94 -20.19 -4.60 -6.70
N ARG A 95 -19.98 -3.73 -5.70
CA ARG A 95 -18.78 -2.89 -5.56
C ARG A 95 -17.72 -3.50 -4.63
N GLN A 96 -18.08 -4.52 -3.84
CA GLN A 96 -17.17 -5.18 -2.92
C GLN A 96 -15.87 -5.68 -3.58
N PRO A 97 -15.88 -6.31 -4.78
CA PRO A 97 -14.64 -6.76 -5.42
C PRO A 97 -13.66 -5.62 -5.69
N LEU A 98 -14.15 -4.49 -6.20
CA LEU A 98 -13.34 -3.29 -6.46
C LEU A 98 -12.85 -2.64 -5.17
N PHE A 99 -13.68 -2.61 -4.13
CA PHE A 99 -13.29 -2.11 -2.81
C PHE A 99 -12.15 -2.93 -2.22
N PHE A 100 -12.26 -4.26 -2.22
CA PHE A 100 -11.21 -5.14 -1.70
C PHE A 100 -9.95 -5.15 -2.57
N ALA A 101 -10.08 -4.98 -3.89
CA ALA A 101 -8.93 -4.77 -4.76
C ALA A 101 -8.20 -3.46 -4.42
N ALA A 102 -8.93 -2.35 -4.25
CA ALA A 102 -8.36 -1.08 -3.82
C ALA A 102 -7.71 -1.19 -2.43
N TRP A 103 -8.31 -1.94 -1.50
CA TRP A 103 -7.74 -2.21 -0.18
C TRP A 103 -6.36 -2.87 -0.28
N LEU A 104 -6.23 -3.90 -1.12
CA LEU A 104 -4.95 -4.57 -1.37
C LEU A 104 -3.94 -3.68 -2.07
N LEU A 105 -4.38 -2.72 -2.90
CA LEU A 105 -3.50 -1.71 -3.49
C LEU A 105 -3.01 -0.70 -2.44
N VAL A 106 -3.88 -0.26 -1.53
CA VAL A 106 -3.46 0.58 -0.38
C VAL A 106 -2.42 -0.15 0.45
N LEU A 107 -2.71 -1.40 0.87
CA LEU A 107 -1.76 -2.20 1.64
C LEU A 107 -0.42 -2.36 0.92
N ALA A 108 -0.46 -2.63 -0.39
CA ALA A 108 0.76 -2.79 -1.17
C ALA A 108 1.53 -1.48 -1.35
N GLY A 109 0.86 -0.35 -1.56
CA GLY A 109 1.50 0.96 -1.62
C GLY A 109 2.14 1.34 -0.29
N LEU A 110 1.41 1.19 0.82
CA LEU A 110 1.96 1.46 2.15
C LEU A 110 3.18 0.59 2.46
N ASN A 111 3.11 -0.72 2.21
CA ASN A 111 4.27 -1.60 2.40
C ASN A 111 5.43 -1.25 1.45
N GLY A 112 5.13 -0.86 0.21
CA GLY A 112 6.11 -0.43 -0.77
C GLY A 112 6.92 0.79 -0.31
N ILE A 113 6.25 1.79 0.29
CA ILE A 113 6.92 2.96 0.90
C ILE A 113 7.96 2.53 1.94
N LEU A 114 7.64 1.50 2.74
CA LEU A 114 8.49 1.05 3.85
C LEU A 114 9.73 0.27 3.39
N VAL A 115 9.71 -0.29 2.18
CA VAL A 115 10.80 -1.13 1.66
C VAL A 115 11.57 -0.47 0.52
N ALA A 116 11.10 0.65 -0.03
CA ALA A 116 11.79 1.37 -1.08
C ALA A 116 13.07 2.02 -0.53
N ALA A 117 14.20 1.80 -1.21
CA ALA A 117 15.49 2.37 -0.82
C ALA A 117 15.83 3.70 -1.52
N ASP A 118 14.98 4.19 -2.41
CA ASP A 118 15.16 5.44 -3.15
C ASP A 118 13.91 6.34 -3.07
N ALA A 119 14.13 7.66 -3.14
CA ALA A 119 13.06 8.63 -2.93
C ALA A 119 12.01 8.63 -4.05
N PHE A 120 12.39 8.24 -5.26
CA PHE A 120 11.45 8.18 -6.39
C PHE A 120 10.47 7.02 -6.25
N ASN A 121 10.92 5.83 -5.87
CA ASN A 121 10.03 4.70 -5.62
C ASN A 121 9.15 4.93 -4.39
N ILE A 122 9.62 5.64 -3.37
CA ILE A 122 8.76 6.11 -2.28
C ILE A 122 7.59 6.94 -2.83
N PHE A 123 7.85 7.91 -3.72
CA PHE A 123 6.81 8.69 -4.39
C PHE A 123 5.81 7.81 -5.15
N VAL A 124 6.31 6.86 -5.95
CA VAL A 124 5.45 5.96 -6.74
C VAL A 124 4.52 5.15 -5.83
N PHE A 125 5.04 4.57 -4.76
CA PHE A 125 4.23 3.83 -3.80
C PHE A 125 3.26 4.72 -3.01
N MET A 126 3.65 5.96 -2.72
CA MET A 126 2.79 6.96 -2.13
C MET A 126 1.59 7.26 -3.02
N GLU A 127 1.81 7.47 -4.32
CA GLU A 127 0.74 7.71 -5.31
C GLU A 127 -0.17 6.50 -5.50
N ILE A 128 0.37 5.28 -5.54
CA ILE A 128 -0.44 4.06 -5.56
C ILE A 128 -1.34 4.01 -4.33
N SER A 129 -0.78 4.26 -3.14
CA SER A 129 -1.53 4.20 -1.89
C SER A 129 -2.59 5.29 -1.81
N SER A 130 -2.31 6.50 -2.31
CA SER A 130 -3.19 7.65 -2.26
C SER A 130 -4.38 7.47 -3.20
N LEU A 131 -4.12 7.13 -4.47
CA LEU A 131 -5.15 6.85 -5.48
C LEU A 131 -6.07 5.72 -5.06
N ALA A 132 -5.51 4.62 -4.53
CA ALA A 132 -6.31 3.52 -4.01
C ALA A 132 -7.14 3.93 -2.77
N SER A 133 -6.60 4.76 -1.89
CA SER A 133 -7.32 5.29 -0.73
C SER A 133 -8.48 6.18 -1.14
N TYR A 134 -8.34 6.98 -2.20
CA TYR A 134 -9.43 7.78 -2.75
C TYR A 134 -10.61 6.92 -3.20
N VAL A 135 -10.32 5.77 -3.83
CA VAL A 135 -11.34 4.79 -4.22
C VAL A 135 -12.04 4.20 -3.00
N LEU A 136 -11.30 3.88 -1.94
CA LEU A 136 -11.91 3.37 -0.70
C LEU A 136 -12.85 4.37 -0.05
N VAL A 137 -12.42 5.63 0.09
CA VAL A 137 -13.24 6.70 0.68
C VAL A 137 -14.46 6.99 -0.19
N ALA A 138 -14.34 6.93 -1.52
CA ALA A 138 -15.45 7.09 -2.46
C ALA A 138 -16.47 5.94 -2.40
N GLY A 139 -16.09 4.79 -1.86
CA GLY A 139 -16.93 3.60 -1.77
C GLY A 139 -18.10 3.71 -0.79
N GLY A 140 -18.08 4.68 0.12
CA GLY A 140 -19.12 4.87 1.15
C GLY A 140 -20.49 5.23 0.59
N THR A 141 -21.54 4.93 1.36
CA THR A 141 -22.95 5.21 1.02
C THR A 141 -23.37 6.67 1.23
N ASP A 142 -22.61 7.44 2.01
CA ASP A 142 -22.91 8.85 2.28
C ASP A 142 -22.60 9.73 1.06
N ARG A 143 -23.53 10.61 0.68
CA ARG A 143 -23.34 11.64 -0.36
C ARG A 143 -22.16 12.57 -0.08
N ARG A 144 -21.76 12.71 1.19
CA ARG A 144 -20.58 13.49 1.61
C ARG A 144 -19.24 12.82 1.23
N ALA A 145 -19.25 11.54 0.86
CA ALA A 145 -18.04 10.82 0.45
C ALA A 145 -17.37 11.46 -0.77
N LEU A 146 -18.15 11.85 -1.80
CA LEU A 146 -17.62 12.45 -3.02
C LEU A 146 -16.91 13.80 -2.77
N PRO A 147 -17.52 14.79 -2.08
CA PRO A 147 -16.80 16.01 -1.70
C PRO A 147 -15.58 15.78 -0.81
N ALA A 148 -15.62 14.77 0.07
CA ALA A 148 -14.49 14.44 0.94
C ALA A 148 -13.30 13.89 0.13
N VAL A 149 -13.56 12.96 -0.79
CA VAL A 149 -12.55 12.42 -1.72
C VAL A 149 -11.96 13.52 -2.57
N PHE A 150 -12.78 14.44 -3.09
CA PHE A 150 -12.27 15.54 -3.90
C PHE A 150 -11.32 16.46 -3.13
N LYS A 151 -11.65 16.79 -1.87
CA LYS A 151 -10.74 17.55 -0.99
C LYS A 151 -9.46 16.77 -0.71
N TYR A 152 -9.58 15.47 -0.46
CA TYR A 152 -8.44 14.62 -0.18
C TYR A 152 -7.52 14.46 -1.40
N LEU A 153 -8.08 14.29 -2.59
CA LEU A 153 -7.37 14.27 -3.87
C LEU A 153 -6.59 15.57 -4.09
N ILE A 154 -7.22 16.74 -3.92
CA ILE A 154 -6.53 18.03 -4.09
C ILE A 154 -5.37 18.16 -3.11
N MET A 155 -5.60 17.88 -1.82
CA MET A 155 -4.54 17.95 -0.80
C MET A 155 -3.39 16.98 -1.11
N GLY A 156 -3.73 15.76 -1.56
CA GLY A 156 -2.76 14.76 -1.95
C GLY A 156 -1.94 15.18 -3.16
N THR A 157 -2.57 15.68 -4.23
CA THR A 157 -1.86 16.16 -5.43
C THR A 157 -0.92 17.32 -5.12
N ILE A 158 -1.34 18.26 -4.26
CA ILE A 158 -0.48 19.36 -3.82
C ILE A 158 0.73 18.80 -3.04
N GLY A 159 0.49 17.92 -2.08
CA GLY A 159 1.55 17.28 -1.29
C GLY A 159 2.53 16.47 -2.15
N ALA A 160 2.01 15.67 -3.07
CA ALA A 160 2.79 14.87 -4.02
C ALA A 160 3.64 15.75 -4.95
N THR A 161 3.10 16.89 -5.39
CA THR A 161 3.85 17.88 -6.19
C THR A 161 5.02 18.46 -5.41
N PHE A 162 4.79 18.88 -4.16
CA PHE A 162 5.87 19.39 -3.30
C PHE A 162 6.92 18.32 -2.99
N TYR A 163 6.50 17.07 -2.75
CA TYR A 163 7.41 15.96 -2.57
C TYR A 163 8.31 15.77 -3.80
N LEU A 164 7.72 15.71 -4.99
CA LEU A 164 8.46 15.50 -6.24
C LEU A 164 9.43 16.66 -6.55
N ILE A 165 9.02 17.90 -6.28
CA ILE A 165 9.92 19.07 -6.37
C ILE A 165 11.09 18.91 -5.39
N GLY A 166 10.81 18.51 -4.14
CA GLY A 166 11.84 18.28 -3.13
C GLY A 166 12.85 17.21 -3.56
N VAL A 167 12.37 16.06 -4.05
CA VAL A 167 13.24 15.00 -4.59
C VAL A 167 14.05 15.51 -5.77
N GLY A 168 13.44 16.27 -6.70
CA GLY A 168 14.14 16.87 -7.83
C GLY A 168 15.26 17.84 -7.41
N LEU A 169 15.02 18.64 -6.38
CA LEU A 169 16.04 19.54 -5.82
C LEU A 169 17.18 18.79 -5.14
N ILE A 170 16.87 17.73 -4.37
CA ILE A 170 17.90 16.88 -3.75
C ILE A 170 18.74 16.22 -4.84
N TYR A 171 18.10 15.64 -5.85
CA TYR A 171 18.78 15.01 -6.98
C TYR A 171 19.69 16.00 -7.73
N LEU A 172 19.24 17.25 -7.93
CA LEU A 172 20.07 18.30 -8.54
C LEU A 172 21.35 18.58 -7.73
N MET A 173 21.28 18.45 -6.40
CA MET A 173 22.42 18.70 -5.51
C MET A 173 23.34 17.49 -5.34
N THR A 174 22.79 16.28 -5.23
CA THR A 174 23.54 15.05 -4.90
C THR A 174 23.91 14.21 -6.13
N GLY A 175 23.14 14.32 -7.21
CA GLY A 175 23.26 13.47 -8.40
C GLY A 175 22.72 12.04 -8.21
N THR A 176 22.10 11.72 -7.07
CA THR A 176 21.57 10.39 -6.74
C THR A 176 20.17 10.48 -6.12
N LEU A 177 19.38 9.40 -6.25
CA LEU A 177 18.00 9.27 -5.75
C LEU A 177 17.90 8.46 -4.45
#